data_AF-A0A2U1PN68-F1
#
_entry.id   AF-A0A2U1PN68-F1
#
_cell.length_a   1.000
_cell.length_b   1.000
_cell.length_c   1.000
_cell.angle_alpha   90.00
_cell.angle_beta   90.00
_cell.angle_gamma   90.00
#
_symmetry.space_group_name_H-M   'P 1'
#
loop_
_entity.id
_entity.type
_entity.pdbx_description
1 polymer ?
#
loop_
_entity_poly.entity_id
_entity_poly.type
_entity_poly.pdbx_seq_one_letter_code
_entity_poly.pdbx_strand_id
1 'polypeptide(L)'
;MKEMKRCYQNIDKAEKLHDNASLPDAYISTRWCRFVPKKVNIFVWRALRDRLPTRWNLSNKGVEIESILCPSCSSSPETIHHSLWTCSLATCVWLKVFSWLDLPYPTPSSLEDVFAYVDQLHVHNDRKLMLHAIFGVVLWTLWSFRNHLIFNSHPMARNEIFDKVTSTSFLWYKNRNRKANISWNNWLQNPLIPYVL
;
A
#
# COMPACT_ATOMS: atom_id res chain seq x y z
N MET A 1 15.44 6.97 -4.36
CA MET A 1 14.37 7.99 -4.59
C MET A 1 14.44 8.73 -5.93
N LYS A 2 15.61 9.16 -6.43
CA LYS A 2 15.75 9.82 -7.75
C LYS A 2 15.42 8.88 -8.93
N GLU A 3 15.88 7.64 -8.85
CA GLU A 3 15.63 6.58 -9.85
C GLU A 3 14.13 6.23 -9.95
N MET A 4 13.46 6.10 -8.80
CA MET A 4 12.01 5.88 -8.73
C MET A 4 11.23 7.02 -9.40
N LYS A 5 11.63 8.29 -9.17
CA LYS A 5 11.06 9.46 -9.87
C LYS A 5 11.29 9.39 -11.39
N ARG A 6 12.45 8.91 -11.84
CA ARG A 6 12.78 8.78 -13.27
C ARG A 6 11.95 7.69 -13.96
N CYS A 7 11.75 6.54 -13.31
CA CYS A 7 10.81 5.53 -13.80
C CYS A 7 9.37 6.05 -13.84
N TYR A 8 8.89 6.72 -12.78
CA TYR A 8 7.55 7.33 -12.80
C TYR A 8 7.40 8.40 -13.89
N GLN A 9 8.43 9.23 -14.11
CA GLN A 9 8.44 10.22 -15.19
C GLN A 9 8.44 9.59 -16.59
N ASN A 10 9.11 8.44 -16.76
CA ASN A 10 9.11 7.71 -18.03
C ASN A 10 7.77 6.99 -18.27
N ILE A 11 7.13 6.47 -17.21
CA ILE A 11 5.80 5.87 -17.27
C ILE A 11 4.72 6.93 -17.56
N ASP A 12 4.77 8.08 -16.89
CA ASP A 12 3.83 9.19 -17.14
C ASP A 12 4.01 9.77 -18.56
N LYS A 13 5.22 9.67 -19.14
CA LYS A 13 5.48 10.01 -20.57
C LYS A 13 4.91 8.96 -21.52
N ALA A 14 4.99 7.68 -21.18
CA ALA A 14 4.42 6.58 -21.98
C ALA A 14 2.88 6.55 -21.92
N GLU A 15 2.28 6.88 -20.76
CA GLU A 15 0.82 6.99 -20.60
C GLU A 15 0.24 8.14 -21.44
N LYS A 16 0.99 9.23 -21.63
CA LYS A 16 0.58 10.34 -22.51
C LYS A 16 0.52 9.99 -24.01
N LEU A 17 1.08 8.87 -24.43
CA LEU A 17 1.10 8.46 -25.84
C LEU A 17 -0.07 7.54 -26.24
N HIS A 18 -0.89 7.08 -25.29
CA HIS A 18 -1.95 6.09 -25.55
C HIS A 18 -3.36 6.42 -25.02
N ASP A 19 -3.60 7.61 -24.47
CA ASP A 19 -4.93 8.01 -23.98
C ASP A 19 -5.84 8.52 -25.12
N ASN A 20 -6.38 7.59 -25.92
CA ASN A 20 -7.57 7.81 -26.77
C ASN A 20 -8.71 6.83 -26.45
N ALA A 21 -8.65 6.11 -25.32
CA ALA A 21 -9.73 5.25 -24.86
C ALA A 21 -10.51 5.94 -23.73
N SER A 22 -11.77 6.27 -24.01
CA SER A 22 -12.74 6.75 -23.03
C SER A 22 -12.74 5.86 -21.77
N LEU A 23 -12.51 6.49 -20.62
CA LEU A 23 -12.43 5.80 -19.33
C LEU A 23 -13.80 5.22 -18.97
N PRO A 24 -13.92 3.93 -18.60
CA PRO A 24 -15.04 3.48 -17.82
C PRO A 24 -14.95 4.18 -16.46
N ASP A 25 -15.84 5.13 -16.24
CA ASP A 25 -16.02 5.87 -15.00
C ASP A 25 -16.67 4.98 -13.92
N ALA A 26 -16.05 3.83 -13.65
CA ALA A 26 -16.45 2.97 -12.54
C ALA A 26 -15.93 3.61 -11.25
N TYR A 27 -16.79 4.48 -10.69
CA TYR A 27 -17.01 4.92 -9.30
C TYR A 27 -16.09 4.43 -8.15
N ILE A 28 -14.77 4.35 -8.32
CA ILE A 28 -13.85 4.16 -7.18
C ILE A 28 -13.73 5.51 -6.47
N SER A 29 -14.47 5.66 -5.37
CA SER A 29 -14.41 6.84 -4.52
C SER A 29 -12.98 7.14 -4.11
N THR A 30 -12.59 8.42 -4.17
CA THR A 30 -11.22 8.80 -3.80
C THR A 30 -11.02 8.66 -2.28
N ARG A 31 -10.30 7.62 -1.87
CA ARG A 31 -9.99 7.29 -0.47
C ARG A 31 -8.85 8.16 0.09
N TRP A 32 -9.07 9.47 0.17
CA TRP A 32 -8.07 10.41 0.69
C TRP A 32 -7.97 10.35 2.21
N CYS A 33 -6.82 9.88 2.72
CA CYS A 33 -6.52 9.89 4.14
C CYS A 33 -5.62 11.08 4.53
N ARG A 34 -6.13 11.95 5.42
CA ARG A 34 -5.38 13.12 5.92
C ARG A 34 -4.15 12.77 6.77
N PHE A 35 -4.07 11.53 7.28
CA PHE A 35 -2.99 11.09 8.17
C PHE A 35 -1.77 10.53 7.45
N VAL A 36 -1.77 10.50 6.11
CA VAL A 36 -0.60 10.10 5.30
C VAL A 36 -0.16 11.23 4.36
N PRO A 37 1.10 11.23 3.90
CA PRO A 37 1.57 12.17 2.89
C PRO A 37 0.76 12.07 1.59
N LYS A 38 0.61 13.19 0.87
CA LYS A 38 -0.09 13.23 -0.43
C LYS A 38 0.37 12.17 -1.42
N LYS A 39 1.69 11.91 -1.49
CA LYS A 39 2.27 10.88 -2.36
C LYS A 39 1.73 9.47 -2.09
N VAL A 40 1.36 9.17 -0.84
CA VAL A 40 0.83 7.87 -0.44
C VAL A 40 -0.62 7.74 -0.88
N ASN A 41 -1.43 8.79 -0.71
CA ASN A 41 -2.81 8.80 -1.23
C ASN A 41 -2.85 8.67 -2.76
N ILE A 42 -1.96 9.39 -3.49
CA ILE A 42 -1.84 9.25 -4.95
C ILE A 42 -1.44 7.82 -5.32
N PHE A 43 -0.49 7.24 -4.58
CA PHE A 43 -0.07 5.86 -4.79
C PHE A 43 -1.22 4.86 -4.56
N VAL A 44 -1.95 4.96 -3.45
CA VAL A 44 -3.11 4.09 -3.15
C VAL A 44 -4.17 4.25 -4.24
N TRP A 45 -4.49 5.47 -4.64
CA TRP A 45 -5.42 5.72 -5.74
C TRP A 45 -4.97 5.06 -7.06
N ARG A 46 -3.68 5.13 -7.41
CA ARG A 46 -3.14 4.40 -8.58
C ARG A 46 -3.24 2.89 -8.39
N ALA A 47 -2.97 2.38 -7.19
CA ALA A 47 -3.03 0.96 -6.89
C ALA A 47 -4.44 0.38 -7.05
N LEU A 48 -5.45 1.07 -6.51
CA LEU A 48 -6.85 0.63 -6.57
C LEU A 48 -7.42 0.63 -8.00
N ARG A 49 -6.82 1.40 -8.91
CA ARG A 49 -7.25 1.51 -10.33
C ARG A 49 -6.42 0.66 -11.28
N ASP A 50 -5.59 -0.25 -10.76
CA ASP A 50 -4.64 -1.04 -11.52
C ASP A 50 -3.64 -0.22 -12.37
N ARG A 51 -3.22 0.95 -11.89
CA ARG A 51 -2.36 1.93 -12.61
C ARG A 51 -0.93 2.02 -12.09
N LEU A 52 -0.45 0.96 -11.43
CA LEU A 52 0.96 0.84 -11.06
C LEU A 52 1.73 0.06 -12.13
N PRO A 53 3.03 0.33 -12.32
CA PRO A 53 3.89 -0.36 -13.27
C PRO A 53 4.35 -1.73 -12.72
N THR A 54 3.38 -2.63 -12.53
CA THR A 54 3.67 -4.05 -12.29
C THR A 54 4.19 -4.69 -13.58
N ARG A 55 4.96 -5.78 -13.48
CA ARG A 55 5.40 -6.53 -14.67
C ARG A 55 4.22 -6.98 -15.53
N TRP A 56 3.10 -7.39 -14.93
CA TRP A 56 1.88 -7.69 -15.68
C TRP A 56 1.37 -6.49 -16.49
N ASN A 57 1.25 -5.32 -15.86
CA ASN A 57 0.74 -4.12 -16.54
C ASN A 57 1.71 -3.58 -17.58
N LEU A 58 3.02 -3.72 -17.36
CA LEU A 58 4.06 -3.36 -18.33
C LEU A 58 4.01 -4.28 -19.56
N SER A 59 3.91 -5.60 -19.35
CA SER A 59 3.75 -6.57 -20.43
C SER A 59 2.51 -6.30 -21.27
N ASN A 60 1.37 -6.01 -20.62
CA ASN A 60 0.12 -5.68 -21.34
C ASN A 60 0.21 -4.38 -22.15
N LYS A 61 1.13 -3.48 -21.80
CA LYS A 61 1.44 -2.25 -22.55
C LYS A 61 2.51 -2.44 -23.63
N GLY A 62 2.93 -3.68 -23.89
CA GLY A 62 3.96 -4.00 -24.89
C GLY A 62 5.38 -3.63 -24.48
N VAL A 63 5.62 -3.35 -23.20
CA VAL A 63 6.98 -3.11 -22.69
C VAL A 63 7.68 -4.46 -22.54
N GLU A 64 8.81 -4.62 -23.22
CA GLU A 64 9.63 -5.81 -23.10
C GLU A 64 10.21 -5.92 -21.67
N ILE A 65 9.94 -7.05 -21.02
CA ILE A 65 10.40 -7.36 -19.66
C ILE A 65 10.94 -8.79 -19.64
N GLU A 66 12.00 -9.01 -18.88
CA GLU A 66 12.68 -10.32 -18.79
C GLU A 66 11.79 -11.41 -18.18
N SER A 67 10.85 -11.04 -17.32
CA SER A 67 9.96 -11.96 -16.63
C SER A 67 8.70 -11.26 -16.16
N ILE A 68 7.56 -11.96 -16.23
CA ILE A 68 6.29 -11.53 -15.63
C ILE A 68 6.21 -11.82 -14.14
N LEU A 69 7.15 -12.59 -13.57
CA LEU A 69 7.08 -13.08 -12.19
C LEU A 69 7.28 -11.93 -11.18
N CYS A 70 6.63 -12.04 -10.02
CA CYS A 70 6.76 -11.11 -8.92
C CYS A 70 8.21 -11.05 -8.39
N PRO A 71 8.85 -9.87 -8.33
CA PRO A 71 10.22 -9.73 -7.81
C PRO A 71 10.38 -10.16 -6.35
N SER A 72 9.30 -10.07 -5.55
CA SER A 72 9.34 -10.34 -4.11
C SER A 72 9.34 -11.83 -3.77
N CYS A 73 8.65 -12.67 -4.55
CA CYS A 73 8.48 -14.11 -4.29
C CYS A 73 8.95 -15.02 -5.43
N SER A 74 9.11 -14.49 -6.64
CA SER A 74 9.50 -15.22 -7.86
C SER A 74 8.61 -16.41 -8.22
N SER A 75 7.36 -16.48 -7.73
CA SER A 75 6.50 -17.67 -7.84
C SER A 75 5.24 -17.49 -8.69
N SER A 76 4.80 -16.25 -8.93
CA SER A 76 3.54 -15.98 -9.62
C SER A 76 3.63 -14.67 -10.42
N PRO A 77 2.78 -14.48 -11.46
CA PRO A 77 2.74 -13.23 -12.21
C PRO A 77 2.53 -12.02 -11.31
N GLU A 78 3.29 -10.96 -11.56
CA GLU A 78 3.24 -9.73 -10.79
C GLU A 78 2.02 -8.88 -11.17
N THR A 79 0.86 -9.18 -10.58
CA THR A 79 -0.30 -8.27 -10.59
C THR A 79 -0.25 -7.33 -9.38
N ILE A 80 -1.06 -6.26 -9.36
CA ILE A 80 -1.14 -5.40 -8.16
C ILE A 80 -1.67 -6.19 -6.96
N HIS A 81 -2.75 -6.94 -7.17
CA HIS A 81 -3.34 -7.77 -6.11
C HIS A 81 -2.33 -8.78 -5.55
N HIS A 82 -1.55 -9.43 -6.43
CA HIS A 82 -0.49 -10.30 -5.98
C HIS A 82 0.60 -9.56 -5.23
N SER A 83 1.18 -8.51 -5.82
CA SER A 83 2.31 -7.78 -5.25
C SER A 83 2.03 -7.19 -3.86
N LEU A 84 0.79 -6.77 -3.62
CA LEU A 84 0.40 -6.03 -2.42
C LEU A 84 -0.46 -6.83 -1.43
N TRP A 85 -1.00 -7.99 -1.82
CA TRP A 85 -1.86 -8.80 -0.95
C TRP A 85 -1.49 -10.29 -0.95
N THR A 86 -1.56 -10.99 -2.09
CA THR A 86 -1.44 -12.48 -2.12
C THR A 86 -0.01 -13.01 -2.23
N CYS A 87 0.97 -12.17 -2.53
CA CYS A 87 2.39 -12.54 -2.51
C CYS A 87 2.78 -13.03 -1.11
N SER A 88 3.55 -14.12 -1.01
CA SER A 88 3.96 -14.71 0.27
C SER A 88 4.54 -13.69 1.26
N LEU A 89 5.39 -12.78 0.78
CA LEU A 89 5.90 -11.66 1.59
C LEU A 89 4.79 -10.70 2.07
N ALA A 90 3.89 -10.30 1.18
CA ALA A 90 2.78 -9.41 1.51
C ALA A 90 1.83 -10.07 2.53
N THR A 91 1.47 -11.34 2.30
CA THR A 91 0.68 -12.15 3.24
C THR A 91 1.32 -12.18 4.63
N CYS A 92 2.62 -12.45 4.74
CA CYS A 92 3.31 -12.43 6.04
C CYS A 92 3.22 -11.07 6.75
N VAL A 93 3.36 -9.97 6.01
CA VAL A 93 3.25 -8.62 6.57
C VAL A 93 1.82 -8.31 7.00
N TRP A 94 0.83 -8.63 6.17
CA TRP A 94 -0.57 -8.40 6.51
C TRP A 94 -1.02 -9.24 7.70
N LEU A 95 -0.63 -10.52 7.79
CA LEU A 95 -0.94 -11.34 8.97
C LEU A 95 -0.43 -10.71 10.27
N LYS A 96 0.81 -10.17 10.26
CA LYS A 96 1.34 -9.43 11.42
C LYS A 96 0.55 -8.15 11.71
N VAL A 97 0.15 -7.41 10.68
CA VAL A 97 -0.63 -6.17 10.82
C VAL A 97 -2.03 -6.45 11.38
N PHE A 98 -2.76 -7.44 10.84
CA PHE A 98 -4.07 -7.81 11.34
C PHE A 98 -4.01 -8.34 12.77
N SER A 99 -2.99 -9.15 13.10
CA SER A 99 -2.73 -9.58 14.48
C SER A 99 -2.43 -8.41 15.42
N TRP A 100 -1.60 -7.45 15.01
CA TRP A 100 -1.28 -6.25 15.79
C TRP A 100 -2.50 -5.34 16.03
N LEU A 101 -3.42 -5.29 15.06
CA LEU A 101 -4.65 -4.51 15.15
C LEU A 101 -5.78 -5.23 15.89
N ASP A 102 -5.62 -6.51 16.23
CA ASP A 102 -6.69 -7.37 16.76
C ASP A 102 -7.92 -7.38 15.82
N LEU A 103 -7.67 -7.56 14.52
CA LEU A 103 -8.69 -7.61 13.48
C LEU A 103 -8.68 -8.97 12.76
N PRO A 104 -9.84 -9.53 12.39
CA PRO A 104 -9.89 -10.76 11.62
C PRO A 104 -9.30 -10.53 10.21
N TYR A 105 -8.44 -11.44 9.78
CA TYR A 105 -7.81 -11.40 8.45
C TYR A 105 -8.86 -11.68 7.36
N PRO A 106 -9.13 -10.75 6.42
CA PRO A 106 -10.14 -10.93 5.40
C PRO A 106 -9.64 -11.78 4.22
N THR A 107 -10.58 -12.29 3.42
CA THR A 107 -10.30 -12.98 2.13
C THR A 107 -10.83 -12.14 0.95
N PRO A 108 -10.18 -11.01 0.64
CA PRO A 108 -10.62 -10.13 -0.45
C PRO A 108 -10.31 -10.73 -1.82
N SER A 109 -11.14 -10.40 -2.81
CA SER A 109 -10.91 -10.75 -4.22
C SER A 109 -10.08 -9.69 -4.94
N SER A 110 -10.04 -8.47 -4.39
CA SER A 110 -9.32 -7.33 -4.95
C SER A 110 -8.72 -6.43 -3.87
N LEU A 111 -7.85 -5.51 -4.27
CA LEU A 111 -7.31 -4.51 -3.34
C LEU A 111 -8.38 -3.52 -2.85
N GLU A 112 -9.44 -3.28 -3.63
CA GLU A 112 -10.58 -2.44 -3.20
C GLU A 112 -11.35 -3.10 -2.06
N ASP A 113 -11.54 -4.42 -2.11
CA ASP A 113 -12.23 -5.18 -1.06
C ASP A 113 -11.51 -5.10 0.30
N VAL A 114 -10.18 -4.93 0.30
CA VAL A 114 -9.39 -4.69 1.52
C VAL A 114 -9.81 -3.39 2.22
N PHE A 115 -10.06 -2.32 1.45
CA PHE A 115 -10.50 -1.05 2.00
C PHE A 115 -12.01 -1.06 2.30
N ALA A 116 -12.80 -1.74 1.47
CA ALA A 116 -14.22 -1.95 1.75
C ALA A 116 -14.44 -2.71 3.07
N TYR A 117 -13.59 -3.67 3.39
CA TYR A 117 -13.58 -4.33 4.70
C TYR A 117 -13.44 -3.32 5.85
N VAL A 118 -12.54 -2.34 5.75
CA VAL A 118 -12.36 -1.29 6.77
C VAL A 118 -13.60 -0.38 6.85
N ASP A 119 -14.20 -0.04 5.71
CA ASP A 119 -15.42 0.78 5.67
C ASP A 119 -16.59 0.09 6.37
N GLN A 120 -16.67 -1.23 6.30
CA GLN A 120 -17.73 -2.04 6.90
C GLN A 120 -17.55 -2.27 8.41
N LEU A 121 -16.39 -1.92 8.99
CA LEU A 121 -16.19 -2.02 10.43
C LEU A 121 -17.12 -1.06 11.19
N HIS A 122 -17.73 -1.54 12.26
CA HIS A 122 -18.60 -0.76 13.15
C HIS A 122 -17.77 0.03 14.18
N VAL A 123 -16.89 0.91 13.69
CA VAL A 123 -16.01 1.75 14.50
C VAL A 123 -16.12 3.22 14.12
N HIS A 124 -15.72 4.12 15.03
CA HIS A 124 -15.73 5.56 14.80
C HIS A 124 -14.92 5.96 13.55
N ASN A 125 -15.36 6.99 12.83
CA ASN A 125 -14.74 7.44 11.57
C ASN A 125 -13.25 7.77 11.71
N ASP A 126 -12.81 8.34 12.85
CA ASP A 126 -11.38 8.59 13.07
C ASP A 126 -10.56 7.29 13.17
N ARG A 127 -11.14 6.20 13.70
CA ARG A 127 -10.50 4.87 13.71
C ARG A 127 -10.42 4.30 12.29
N LYS A 128 -11.48 4.44 11.48
CA LYS A 128 -11.45 4.07 10.05
C LYS A 128 -10.36 4.83 9.29
N LEU A 129 -10.25 6.13 9.50
CA LEU A 129 -9.19 6.95 8.87
C LEU A 129 -7.78 6.53 9.33
N MET A 130 -7.61 6.16 10.60
CA MET A 130 -6.35 5.62 11.10
C MET A 130 -6.02 4.27 10.47
N LEU A 131 -6.99 3.36 10.34
CA LEU A 131 -6.83 2.09 9.63
C LEU A 131 -6.47 2.31 8.16
N HIS A 132 -7.15 3.22 7.46
CA HIS A 132 -6.78 3.62 6.10
C HIS A 132 -5.35 4.16 6.02
N ALA A 133 -4.89 4.89 7.04
CA ALA A 133 -3.52 5.39 7.09
C ALA A 133 -2.51 4.24 7.23
N ILE A 134 -2.76 3.30 8.15
CA ILE A 134 -1.92 2.12 8.38
C ILE A 134 -1.88 1.26 7.13
N PHE A 135 -3.03 0.97 6.54
CA PHE A 135 -3.13 0.15 5.33
C PHE A 135 -2.41 0.80 4.16
N GLY A 136 -2.57 2.12 3.97
CA GLY A 136 -1.81 2.88 2.98
C GLY A 136 -0.28 2.82 3.21
N VAL A 137 0.18 2.83 4.46
CA VAL A 137 1.59 2.64 4.81
C VAL A 137 2.08 1.24 4.48
N VAL A 138 1.29 0.19 4.74
CA VAL A 138 1.62 -1.20 4.38
C VAL A 138 1.83 -1.31 2.88
N LEU A 139 0.85 -0.88 2.08
CA LEU A 139 0.92 -0.92 0.62
C LEU A 139 2.13 -0.15 0.10
N TRP A 140 2.35 1.07 0.62
CA TRP A 140 3.50 1.89 0.23
C TRP A 140 4.82 1.21 0.56
N THR A 141 4.92 0.56 1.72
CA THR A 141 6.16 -0.09 2.17
C THR A 141 6.45 -1.34 1.36
N LEU A 142 5.46 -2.18 1.10
CA LEU A 142 5.59 -3.36 0.22
C LEU A 142 6.01 -2.95 -1.20
N TRP A 143 5.34 -1.93 -1.76
CA TRP A 143 5.70 -1.41 -3.08
C TRP A 143 7.10 -0.80 -3.11
N SER A 144 7.47 -0.05 -2.07
CA SER A 144 8.81 0.50 -1.95
C SER A 144 9.86 -0.60 -1.86
N PHE A 145 9.63 -1.63 -1.05
CA PHE A 145 10.51 -2.80 -0.94
C PHE A 145 10.69 -3.49 -2.30
N ARG A 146 9.59 -3.77 -3.01
CA ARG A 146 9.61 -4.31 -4.37
C ARG A 146 10.43 -3.45 -5.33
N ASN A 147 10.29 -2.13 -5.28
CA ASN A 147 11.06 -1.24 -6.15
C ASN A 147 12.56 -1.25 -5.83
N HIS A 148 12.95 -1.42 -4.57
CA HIS A 148 14.38 -1.58 -4.22
C HIS A 148 14.94 -2.91 -4.75
N LEU A 149 14.13 -3.97 -4.81
CA LEU A 149 14.55 -5.23 -5.44
C LEU A 149 14.85 -5.08 -6.93
N ILE A 150 14.14 -4.20 -7.65
CA ILE A 150 14.34 -4.01 -9.10
C ILE A 150 15.42 -2.99 -9.42
N PHE A 151 15.40 -1.81 -8.79
CA PHE A 151 16.09 -0.65 -9.35
C PHE A 151 17.47 -0.35 -8.77
N ASN A 152 17.79 -0.70 -7.50
CA ASN A 152 19.17 -0.73 -6.98
C ASN A 152 19.25 -0.97 -5.46
N SER A 153 20.15 -1.92 -5.14
CA SER A 153 20.99 -2.19 -3.95
C SER A 153 20.49 -1.95 -2.52
N HIS A 154 20.50 -3.06 -1.75
CA HIS A 154 20.18 -3.18 -0.32
C HIS A 154 18.71 -2.85 0.03
N PRO A 155 17.76 -3.68 -0.41
CA PRO A 155 16.44 -3.67 0.22
C PRO A 155 16.61 -3.91 1.73
N MET A 156 15.75 -3.28 2.53
CA MET A 156 15.68 -3.60 3.96
C MET A 156 15.42 -5.08 4.16
N ALA A 157 15.80 -5.65 5.29
CA ALA A 157 15.59 -7.07 5.51
C ALA A 157 14.07 -7.37 5.60
N ARG A 158 13.64 -8.55 5.14
CA ARG A 158 12.21 -8.91 5.06
C ARG A 158 11.52 -8.84 6.42
N ASN A 159 12.24 -9.18 7.49
CA ASN A 159 11.77 -9.10 8.87
C ASN A 159 11.56 -7.65 9.37
N GLU A 160 12.26 -6.66 8.81
CA GLU A 160 12.17 -5.24 9.20
C GLU A 160 10.96 -4.53 8.57
N ILE A 161 10.28 -5.15 7.60
CA ILE A 161 9.15 -4.51 6.90
C ILE A 161 8.03 -4.15 7.89
N PHE A 162 7.72 -5.03 8.84
CA PHE A 162 6.69 -4.77 9.84
C PHE A 162 7.08 -3.62 10.77
N ASP A 163 8.33 -3.60 11.25
CA ASP A 163 8.85 -2.50 12.07
C ASP A 163 8.83 -1.17 11.31
N LYS A 164 9.07 -1.21 10.00
CA LYS A 164 8.93 -0.04 9.14
C LYS A 164 7.50 0.43 9.03
N VAL A 165 6.54 -0.49 8.92
CA VAL A 165 5.11 -0.18 8.89
C VAL A 165 4.68 0.48 10.19
N THR A 166 5.01 -0.11 11.35
CA THR A 166 4.60 0.42 12.67
C THR A 166 5.22 1.80 12.92
N SER A 167 6.53 1.96 12.72
CA SER A 167 7.24 3.23 12.91
C SER A 167 6.78 4.33 11.93
N THR A 168 6.61 4.00 10.65
CA THR A 168 6.20 4.99 9.63
C THR A 168 4.76 5.43 9.81
N SER A 169 3.86 4.48 10.12
CA SER A 169 2.44 4.79 10.35
C SER A 169 2.26 5.66 11.60
N PHE A 170 2.95 5.36 12.69
CA PHE A 170 2.98 6.22 13.89
C PHE A 170 3.50 7.62 13.56
N LEU A 171 4.67 7.72 12.92
CA LEU A 171 5.29 9.00 12.62
C LEU A 171 4.39 9.87 11.75
N TRP A 172 3.72 9.28 10.74
CA TRP A 172 2.82 10.03 9.87
C TRP A 172 1.52 10.42 10.57
N TYR A 173 0.92 9.50 11.32
CA TYR A 173 -0.30 9.75 12.07
C TYR A 173 -0.09 10.84 13.12
N LYS A 174 0.93 10.69 13.99
CA LYS A 174 1.21 11.65 15.08
C LYS A 174 1.50 13.06 14.55
N ASN A 175 2.32 13.18 13.50
CA ASN A 175 2.66 14.49 12.94
C ASN A 175 1.52 15.16 12.16
N ARG A 176 0.55 14.39 11.66
CA ARG A 176 -0.61 14.91 10.90
C ARG A 176 -1.88 15.01 11.73
N ASN A 177 -1.92 14.39 12.91
CA ASN A 177 -3.01 14.49 13.86
C ASN A 177 -2.53 15.21 15.13
N ARG A 178 -2.56 16.55 15.12
CA ARG A 178 -2.12 17.38 16.25
C ARG A 178 -2.88 17.11 17.55
N LYS A 179 -4.12 16.59 17.46
CA LYS A 179 -4.96 16.26 18.62
C LYS A 179 -4.74 14.85 19.14
N ALA A 180 -3.92 14.03 18.47
CA ALA A 180 -3.71 12.64 18.87
C ALA A 180 -2.89 12.57 20.17
N ASN A 181 -3.54 12.16 21.26
CA ASN A 181 -2.86 11.79 22.49
C ASN A 181 -2.54 10.28 22.52
N ILE A 182 -1.63 9.86 21.64
CA ILE A 182 -1.14 8.47 21.55
C ILE A 182 0.39 8.45 21.72
N SER A 183 0.87 7.57 22.59
CA SER A 183 2.31 7.33 22.81
C SER A 183 2.82 6.24 21.86
N TRP A 184 4.14 6.15 21.70
CA TRP A 184 4.76 5.09 20.89
C TRP A 184 4.50 3.69 21.48
N ASN A 185 4.61 3.54 22.80
CA ASN A 185 4.34 2.26 23.48
C ASN A 185 2.90 1.80 23.26
N ASN A 186 1.96 2.73 23.36
CA ASN A 186 0.54 2.50 23.10
C ASN A 186 0.29 2.05 21.65
N TRP A 187 0.95 2.72 20.69
CA TRP A 187 0.90 2.35 19.27
C TRP A 187 1.40 0.93 19.03
N LEU A 188 2.53 0.56 19.64
CA LEU A 188 3.11 -0.78 19.48
C LEU A 188 2.23 -1.89 20.06
N GLN A 189 1.49 -1.63 21.14
CA GLN A 189 0.58 -2.63 21.71
C GLN A 189 -0.62 -2.87 20.79
N ASN A 190 -1.44 -1.83 20.59
CA ASN A 190 -2.52 -1.82 19.60
C ASN A 190 -3.03 -0.37 19.46
N PRO A 191 -3.03 0.20 18.24
CA PRO A 191 -3.44 1.59 18.03
C PRO A 191 -4.95 1.81 18.14
N LEU A 192 -5.79 0.75 18.08
CA LEU A 192 -7.26 0.83 18.12
C LEU A 192 -7.84 0.82 19.53
N ILE A 193 -7.07 0.40 20.53
CA ILE A 193 -7.55 0.33 21.92
C ILE A 193 -7.72 1.77 22.45
N PRO A 194 -8.92 2.14 22.93
CA PRO A 194 -9.12 3.42 23.59
C PRO A 194 -8.27 3.45 24.88
N TYR A 195 -7.33 4.39 24.97
CA TYR A 195 -6.59 4.61 26.20
C TYR A 195 -7.51 5.38 27.15
N VAL A 196 -7.93 4.70 28.22
CA VAL A 196 -8.50 5.37 29.38
C VAL A 196 -7.35 6.16 30.01
N LEU A 197 -7.47 7.49 30.03
CA LEU A 197 -6.61 8.36 30.83
C LEU A 197 -7.02 8.25 32.30
#